data_AF-A0A964IYU7-F1
#
_entry.id   AF-A0A964IYU7-F1
#
_cell.length_a   1.000
_cell.length_b   1.000
_cell.length_c   1.000
_cell.angle_alpha   90.00
_cell.angle_beta   90.00
_cell.angle_gamma   90.00
#
_symmetry.space_group_name_H-M   'P 1'
#
loop_
_entity.id
_entity.type
_entity.pdbx_description
1 polymer ?
#
loop_
_entity_poly.entity_id
_entity_poly.type
_entity_poly.pdbx_seq_one_letter_code
_entity_poly.pdbx_strand_id
1 'polypeptide(L)' 'MIDYTPYEGMQVTGWPVTTIRRGELAMHDGKIMAALGSRQYLPGALNDLIRPAGGLPFGFDVRAYKV' A
#
# COMPACT_ATOMS: atom_id res chain seq x y z
N MET A 1 1.58 -22.60 -5.07
CA MET A 1 2.90 -22.20 -5.60
C MET A 1 2.63 -21.46 -6.89
N ILE A 2 3.18 -20.26 -7.05
CA ILE A 2 3.07 -19.48 -8.29
C ILE A 2 4.46 -19.51 -8.93
N ASP A 3 4.50 -19.72 -10.24
CA ASP A 3 5.70 -19.95 -11.05
C ASP A 3 5.88 -18.89 -12.15
N TYR A 4 5.12 -17.80 -12.11
CA TYR A 4 5.13 -16.74 -13.10
C TYR A 4 5.11 -15.34 -12.48
N THR A 5 5.76 -14.40 -13.16
CA THR A 5 5.67 -12.95 -12.91
C THR A 5 5.47 -12.20 -14.25
N PRO A 6 4.64 -11.14 -14.31
CA PRO A 6 4.48 -10.31 -15.52
C PRO A 6 5.77 -9.66 -16.03
N TYR A 7 6.81 -9.61 -15.19
CA TYR A 7 8.09 -8.97 -15.48
C TYR A 7 9.17 -9.97 -15.89
N GLU A 8 8.81 -11.21 -16.22
CA GLU A 8 9.76 -12.22 -16.67
C GLU A 8 10.59 -11.70 -17.87
N GLY A 9 11.91 -11.84 -17.80
CA GLY A 9 12.85 -11.33 -18.82
C GLY A 9 13.14 -9.81 -18.78
N MET A 10 12.51 -9.04 -17.89
CA MET A 10 12.80 -7.60 -17.75
C MET A 10 14.15 -7.35 -17.08
N GLN A 11 14.98 -6.49 -17.67
CA GLN A 11 16.25 -6.05 -17.07
C GLN A 11 16.03 -4.87 -16.12
N VAL A 12 16.67 -4.92 -14.95
CA VAL A 12 16.59 -3.85 -13.94
C VAL A 12 17.99 -3.39 -13.55
N THR A 13 18.16 -2.07 -13.38
CA THR A 13 19.45 -1.48 -13.02
C THR A 13 19.77 -1.59 -11.53
N GLY A 14 18.74 -1.74 -10.69
CA GLY A 14 18.91 -1.76 -9.24
C GLY A 14 17.96 -2.75 -8.58
N TRP A 15 18.51 -3.57 -7.69
CA TRP A 15 17.76 -4.46 -6.83
C TRP A 15 18.01 -4.10 -5.36
N PRO A 16 16.98 -4.12 -4.48
CA PRO A 16 17.19 -3.88 -3.06
C PRO A 16 18.13 -4.92 -2.46
N VAL A 17 19.30 -4.48 -1.99
CA VAL A 17 20.24 -5.34 -1.26
C VAL A 17 19.73 -5.56 0.17
N THR A 18 19.19 -4.51 0.78
CA THR A 18 18.72 -4.53 2.18
C THR A 18 17.38 -3.84 2.31
N THR A 19 16.44 -4.50 2.99
CA THR A 19 15.15 -3.92 3.37
C THR A 19 15.02 -3.91 4.88
N ILE A 20 14.84 -2.73 5.46
CA ILE A 20 14.60 -2.55 6.90
C ILE A 20 13.13 -2.22 7.12
N ARG A 21 12.48 -2.92 8.05
CA ARG A 21 11.07 -2.72 8.39
C ARG A 21 10.93 -2.55 9.90
N ARG A 22 10.58 -1.34 10.37
CA ARG A 22 10.46 -1.01 11.81
C ARG A 22 11.73 -1.35 12.62
N GLY A 23 12.91 -1.04 12.07
CA GLY A 23 14.20 -1.34 12.70
C GLY A 23 14.69 -2.80 12.55
N GLU A 24 13.88 -3.68 11.95
CA GLU A 24 14.24 -5.08 11.69
C GLU A 24 14.85 -5.23 10.30
N LEU A 25 15.97 -5.97 10.19
CA LEU A 25 16.49 -6.43 8.90
C LEU A 25 15.51 -7.47 8.32
N ALA A 26 14.66 -7.06 7.38
CA ALA A 26 13.60 -7.93 6.85
C ALA A 26 14.09 -8.80 5.68
N MET A 27 14.96 -8.23 4.84
CA MET A 27 15.62 -8.93 3.73
C MET A 27 17.05 -8.42 3.60
N HIS A 28 17.97 -9.32 3.30
CA HIS A 28 19.35 -8.99 2.97
C HIS A 28 19.89 -9.97 1.91
N ASP A 29 20.54 -9.47 0.86
CA ASP A 29 21.13 -10.27 -0.22
C ASP A 29 20.15 -11.32 -0.79
N GLY A 30 18.91 -10.91 -1.05
CA GLY A 30 17.85 -11.77 -1.60
C GLY A 30 17.29 -12.81 -0.63
N LYS A 31 17.73 -12.84 0.63
CA LYS A 31 17.24 -13.77 1.65
C LYS A 31 16.28 -13.07 2.59
N ILE A 32 15.17 -13.74 2.92
CA ILE A 32 14.21 -13.25 3.93
C ILE A 32 14.76 -13.54 5.33
N MET A 33 15.00 -12.48 6.10
CA MET A 33 15.52 -12.54 7.47
C MET A 33 14.42 -12.37 8.53
N ALA A 34 13.24 -11.87 8.12
CA ALA A 34 12.12 -11.66 9.01
C ALA A 34 11.52 -12.98 9.54
N ALA A 35 11.23 -13.03 10.84
CA ALA A 35 10.56 -14.18 11.44
C ALA A 35 9.11 -14.30 10.94
N LEU A 36 8.61 -15.54 10.81
CA LEU A 36 7.19 -15.78 10.57
C LEU A 36 6.37 -15.15 11.71
N GLY A 37 5.30 -14.43 11.38
CA GLY A 37 4.46 -13.76 12.38
C GLY A 37 4.98 -12.40 12.86
N SER A 38 6.16 -11.95 12.43
CA SER A 38 6.69 -10.59 12.71
C SER A 38 5.85 -9.44 12.12
N ARG A 39 4.74 -9.74 11.42
CA ARG A 39 3.77 -8.77 10.92
C ARG A 39 2.97 -8.19 12.07
N GLN A 40 2.53 -6.94 11.91
CA GLN A 40 1.48 -6.34 12.73
C GLN A 40 0.36 -5.84 11.80
N TYR A 41 -0.89 -5.90 12.28
CA TYR A 41 -2.00 -5.25 11.60
C TYR A 41 -1.88 -3.75 11.78
N LEU A 42 -2.00 -3.00 10.68
CA LEU A 42 -2.05 -1.54 10.71
C LEU A 42 -3.47 -1.11 10.33
N PRO A 43 -4.27 -0.58 11.27
CA PRO A 43 -5.58 -0.04 10.94
C PRO A 43 -5.42 1.19 10.04
N GLY A 44 -6.23 1.25 8.98
CA GLY A 44 -6.33 2.46 8.16
C GLY A 44 -7.00 3.57 8.95
N ALA A 45 -6.48 4.80 8.84
CA ALA A 45 -7.10 5.99 9.36
C ALA A 45 -7.58 6.88 8.21
N LEU A 46 -8.67 7.62 8.41
CA LEU A 46 -9.05 8.70 7.52
C LEU A 46 -7.92 9.73 7.51
N ASN A 47 -7.43 10.11 6.34
CA ASN A 47 -6.46 11.19 6.22
C ASN A 47 -7.16 12.47 5.73
N ASP A 48 -6.52 13.61 5.92
CA ASP A 48 -7.07 14.89 5.49
C ASP A 48 -7.18 15.01 3.97
N LEU A 49 -6.42 14.22 3.20
CA LEU A 49 -6.47 14.22 1.73
C LEU A 49 -7.81 13.71 1.18
N ILE A 50 -8.54 12.89 1.95
CA ILE A 50 -9.87 12.41 1.57
C ILE A 50 -10.98 13.19 2.29
N ARG A 51 -10.65 14.29 2.98
CA ARG A 51 -11.66 15.18 3.55
C ARG A 51 -12.49 15.76 2.39
N PRO A 52 -13.84 15.70 2.47
CA PRO A 52 -14.67 16.31 1.44
C PRO A 52 -14.35 17.81 1.30
N ALA A 53 -14.14 18.26 0.07
CA ALA A 53 -13.81 19.66 -0.23
C ALA A 53 -14.98 20.64 -0.03
N GLY A 54 -16.10 20.19 0.56
CA GLY A 54 -17.30 21.00 0.79
C GLY A 54 -18.22 21.18 -0.42
N GLY A 55 -17.84 20.68 -1.61
CA GLY A 55 -18.66 20.70 -2.81
C GLY A 55 -19.57 19.48 -2.93
N LEU A 56 -20.81 19.70 -3.37
CA LEU A 56 -21.70 18.61 -3.78
C LEU A 56 -21.25 18.04 -5.14
N PRO A 57 -21.35 16.72 -5.38
CA PRO A 57 -21.08 16.14 -6.68
C PRO A 57 -21.96 16.82 -7.73
N PHE A 58 -21.35 17.45 -8.73
CA PHE A 58 -22.05 18.18 -9.80
C PHE A 58 -23.05 19.25 -9.32
N GLY A 59 -22.93 19.76 -8.09
CA GLY A 59 -23.86 20.75 -7.52
C GLY A 59 -25.26 20.19 -7.18
N PHE A 60 -25.44 18.87 -7.17
CA PHE A 60 -26.74 18.25 -6.91
C PHE A 60 -26.98 18.03 -5.41
N ASP A 61 -28.02 18.65 -4.84
CA ASP A 61 -28.44 18.43 -3.44
C ASP A 61 -29.66 17.48 -3.38
N VAL A 62 -29.42 16.24 -2.95
CA VAL A 62 -30.48 15.24 -2.74
C VAL A 62 -31.49 15.64 -1.65
N ARG A 63 -31.16 16.56 -0.74
CA ARG A 63 -32.07 17.04 0.31
C ARG A 63 -33.05 18.09 -0.20
N ALA A 64 -32.73 18.77 -1.30
CA ALA A 64 -33.63 19.71 -1.96
C ALA A 64 -34.84 19.00 -2.60
N TYR A 65 -34.74 17.69 -2.80
CA TYR A 65 -35.81 16.83 -3.30
C TYR A 65 -36.26 15.88 -2.20
N LYS A 66 -36.90 16.42 -1.16
CA LYS A 66 -37.60 15.62 -0.15
C LYS A 66 -39.08 15.55 -0.56
N VAL A 67 -39.56 14.35 -0.88
CA VAL A 67 -41.00 14.02 -0.94
C VAL A 67 -41.56 13.97 0.47
#